data_AF-A0AAE1MII8-F1
#
_entry.id   AF-A0AAE1MII8-F1
#
_cell.length_a   1.000
_cell.length_b   1.000
_cell.length_c   1.000
_cell.angle_alpha   90.00
_cell.angle_beta   90.00
_cell.angle_gamma   90.00
#
_symmetry.space_group_name_H-M   'P 1'
#
loop_
_entity.id
_entity.type
_entity.pdbx_description
1 polymer ?
#
loop_
_entity_poly.entity_id
_entity_poly.type
_entity_poly.pdbx_seq_one_letter_code
_entity_poly.pdbx_strand_id
1 'polypeptide(L)'
;MHIQLLDFFFLFFFFAAIFFFLFKAPSHANRNKKKKKKAPALPKQFPVIGSYLDYLANFDRRIQWLSDVVHISPANTYVFHRLGQQFVLTGNPAVLQHILKTHFPVYQKGQAFRQTLTDFLGNGIFNTDGDTWKFQRQVASHIFNTTSLRKFVEQVVDTEINDRLIPILSTRRSPKQSP
;
A
#
# COMPACT_ATOMS: atom_id res chain seq x y z
N MET A 1 2.49 -49.31 -0.61
CA MET A 1 3.51 -48.27 -0.85
C MET A 1 3.43 -47.65 -2.25
N HIS A 2 3.24 -48.42 -3.34
CA HIS A 2 3.17 -47.87 -4.71
C HIS A 2 2.00 -46.91 -4.99
N ILE A 3 0.82 -47.14 -4.39
CA ILE A 3 -0.38 -46.32 -4.61
C ILE A 3 -0.22 -44.91 -4.01
N GLN A 4 0.36 -44.80 -2.81
CA GLN A 4 0.59 -43.51 -2.15
C GLN A 4 1.57 -42.62 -2.93
N LEU A 5 2.58 -43.22 -3.57
CA LEU A 5 3.56 -42.48 -4.37
C LEU A 5 2.92 -41.84 -5.62
N LEU A 6 1.93 -42.52 -6.20
CA LEU A 6 1.18 -42.06 -7.37
C LEU A 6 0.31 -40.84 -7.01
N ASP A 7 -0.32 -40.85 -5.83
CA ASP A 7 -1.15 -39.75 -5.35
C ASP A 7 -0.32 -38.48 -5.09
N PHE A 8 0.86 -38.63 -4.48
CA PHE A 8 1.80 -37.51 -4.29
C PHE A 8 2.29 -36.94 -5.62
N PHE A 9 2.52 -37.80 -6.62
CA PHE A 9 2.90 -37.38 -7.96
C PHE A 9 1.78 -36.53 -8.60
N PHE A 10 0.53 -37.01 -8.61
CA PHE A 10 -0.59 -36.25 -9.16
C PHE A 10 -0.83 -34.93 -8.43
N LEU A 11 -0.75 -34.91 -7.09
CA LEU A 11 -0.86 -33.67 -6.33
C LEU A 11 0.28 -32.70 -6.66
N PHE A 12 1.51 -33.18 -6.78
CA PHE A 12 2.66 -32.35 -7.17
C PHE A 12 2.45 -31.71 -8.54
N PHE A 13 2.02 -32.47 -9.56
CA PHE A 13 1.75 -31.91 -10.89
C PHE A 13 0.55 -30.98 -10.90
N PHE A 14 -0.48 -31.25 -10.09
CA PHE A 14 -1.63 -30.36 -9.93
C PHE A 14 -1.21 -29.02 -9.32
N PHE A 15 -0.45 -29.03 -8.22
CA PHE A 15 0.09 -27.82 -7.60
C PHE A 15 1.11 -27.12 -8.48
N ALA A 16 1.96 -27.85 -9.22
CA ALA A 16 2.92 -27.29 -10.17
C ALA A 16 2.21 -26.64 -11.37
N ALA A 17 1.11 -27.22 -11.86
CA ALA A 17 0.29 -26.62 -12.91
C ALA A 17 -0.41 -25.34 -12.40
N ILE A 18 -0.99 -25.38 -11.20
CA ILE A 18 -1.56 -24.17 -10.56
C ILE A 18 -0.49 -23.11 -10.37
N PHE A 19 0.68 -23.48 -9.85
CA PHE A 19 1.82 -22.59 -9.68
C PHE A 19 2.25 -22.00 -11.03
N PHE A 20 2.38 -22.82 -12.07
CA PHE A 20 2.71 -22.36 -13.42
C PHE A 20 1.65 -21.41 -13.99
N PHE A 21 0.36 -21.64 -13.75
CA PHE A 21 -0.71 -20.73 -14.17
C PHE A 21 -0.73 -19.42 -13.36
N LEU A 22 -0.40 -19.46 -12.07
CA LEU A 22 -0.31 -18.27 -11.21
C LEU A 22 0.96 -17.45 -11.46
N PHE A 23 2.08 -18.13 -11.74
CA PHE A 23 3.40 -17.55 -12.01
C PHE A 23 3.70 -17.38 -13.50
N LYS A 24 2.76 -17.70 -14.39
CA LYS A 24 2.78 -17.15 -15.75
C LYS A 24 2.53 -15.66 -15.60
N ALA A 25 3.60 -14.95 -15.25
CA ALA A 25 3.68 -13.51 -15.32
C ALA A 25 3.13 -13.15 -16.70
N PRO A 26 2.17 -12.22 -16.79
CA PRO A 26 1.76 -11.74 -18.09
C PRO A 26 3.05 -11.27 -18.77
N SER A 27 3.48 -12.03 -19.78
CA SER A 27 4.62 -11.67 -20.61
C SER A 27 4.44 -10.21 -20.92
N HIS A 28 5.43 -9.41 -20.55
CA HIS A 28 5.48 -7.97 -20.76
C HIS A 28 5.63 -7.66 -22.26
N ALA A 29 4.82 -8.33 -23.10
CA ALA A 29 4.54 -7.96 -24.47
C ALA A 29 3.79 -6.63 -24.44
N ASN A 30 4.58 -5.56 -24.46
CA ASN A 30 4.26 -4.20 -24.87
C ASN A 30 2.76 -3.85 -24.82
N ARG A 31 2.22 -3.69 -23.61
CA ARG A 31 0.83 -3.29 -23.38
C ARG A 31 0.68 -1.77 -23.51
N ASN A 32 1.08 -1.22 -24.66
CA ASN A 32 0.75 0.14 -25.09
C ASN A 32 -0.70 0.26 -25.58
N LYS A 33 -1.64 -0.46 -24.95
CA LYS A 33 -3.06 -0.19 -25.09
C LYS A 33 -3.39 0.87 -24.05
N LYS A 34 -3.54 2.12 -24.47
CA LYS A 34 -4.22 3.17 -23.67
C LYS A 34 -5.55 2.57 -23.20
N LYS A 35 -5.60 2.03 -21.97
CA LYS A 35 -6.83 1.49 -21.38
C LYS A 35 -7.78 2.68 -21.30
N LYS A 36 -8.76 2.75 -22.22
CA LYS A 36 -9.81 3.77 -22.18
C LYS A 36 -10.37 3.79 -20.75
N LYS A 37 -10.42 4.98 -20.13
CA LYS A 37 -10.99 5.18 -18.80
C LYS A 37 -12.45 4.71 -18.88
N LYS A 38 -12.74 3.50 -18.41
CA LYS A 38 -14.13 3.06 -18.23
C LYS A 38 -14.76 3.97 -17.17
N ALA A 39 -16.00 4.39 -17.38
CA ALA A 39 -16.75 5.13 -16.39
C ALA A 39 -16.71 4.37 -15.04
N PRO A 40 -16.59 5.10 -13.92
CA PRO A 40 -16.53 4.46 -12.61
C PRO A 40 -17.86 3.76 -12.36
N ALA A 41 -17.80 2.44 -12.19
CA ALA A 41 -18.93 1.58 -11.90
C ALA A 41 -18.62 0.79 -10.63
N LEU A 42 -19.67 0.47 -9.87
CA LEU A 42 -19.52 -0.33 -8.66
C LEU A 42 -18.98 -1.73 -9.04
N PRO A 43 -18.03 -2.26 -8.26
CA PRO A 43 -17.46 -3.55 -8.56
C PRO A 43 -18.46 -4.67 -8.31
N LYS A 44 -18.30 -5.76 -9.07
CA LYS A 44 -19.11 -6.96 -8.94
C LYS A 44 -18.80 -7.63 -7.61
N GLN A 45 -19.83 -8.18 -6.97
CA GLN A 45 -19.71 -8.90 -5.70
C GLN A 45 -19.99 -10.38 -5.93
N PHE A 46 -19.00 -11.23 -5.62
CA PHE A 46 -19.15 -12.69 -5.64
C PHE A 46 -19.25 -13.23 -4.20
N PRO A 47 -20.00 -14.33 -3.93
CA PRO A 47 -20.31 -14.77 -2.57
C PRO A 47 -19.10 -15.05 -1.65
N VAL A 48 -17.99 -15.59 -2.19
CA VAL A 48 -16.80 -15.97 -1.40
C VAL A 48 -15.63 -15.01 -1.64
N ILE A 49 -15.41 -14.66 -2.90
CA ILE A 49 -14.27 -13.83 -3.32
C ILE A 49 -14.58 -12.33 -3.13
N GLY A 50 -15.85 -11.96 -3.01
CA GLY A 50 -16.29 -10.57 -2.91
C GLY A 50 -15.95 -9.79 -4.17
N SER A 51 -15.43 -8.57 -4.01
CA SER A 51 -15.01 -7.70 -5.11
C SER A 51 -13.50 -7.81 -5.40
N TYR A 52 -12.85 -8.86 -4.90
CA TYR A 52 -11.41 -9.02 -5.00
C TYR A 52 -10.89 -9.18 -6.43
N LEU A 53 -11.65 -9.81 -7.34
CA LEU A 53 -11.23 -9.94 -8.75
C LEU A 53 -11.15 -8.58 -9.45
N ASP A 54 -12.12 -7.70 -9.22
CA ASP A 54 -12.13 -6.35 -9.79
C ASP A 54 -11.00 -5.49 -9.19
N TYR A 55 -10.67 -5.71 -7.92
CA TYR A 55 -9.51 -5.08 -7.27
C TYR A 55 -8.19 -5.50 -7.95
N LEU A 56 -7.99 -6.80 -8.21
CA LEU A 56 -6.80 -7.31 -8.92
C LEU A 56 -6.72 -6.76 -10.35
N ALA A 57 -7.84 -6.68 -11.07
CA ALA A 57 -7.87 -6.14 -12.43
C ALA A 57 -7.48 -4.65 -12.51
N ASN A 58 -7.63 -3.92 -11.40
CA ASN A 58 -7.31 -2.49 -11.27
C ASN A 58 -6.09 -2.22 -10.38
N PHE A 59 -5.26 -3.23 -10.09
CA PHE A 59 -4.16 -3.12 -9.14
C PHE A 59 -3.16 -1.99 -9.47
N ASP A 60 -2.85 -1.80 -10.77
CA ASP A 60 -1.99 -0.72 -11.29
C ASP A 60 -2.45 0.68 -10.86
N ARG A 61 -3.76 0.86 -10.72
CA ARG A 61 -4.42 2.13 -10.36
C ARG A 61 -5.28 2.00 -9.12
N ARG A 62 -4.93 1.09 -8.19
CA ARG A 62 -5.79 0.68 -7.08
C ARG A 62 -6.30 1.85 -6.24
N ILE A 63 -5.46 2.84 -5.92
CA ILE A 63 -5.84 3.98 -5.08
C ILE A 63 -6.88 4.85 -5.79
N GLN A 64 -6.63 5.18 -7.06
CA GLN A 64 -7.59 5.92 -7.88
C GLN A 64 -8.90 5.14 -8.01
N TRP A 65 -8.82 3.83 -8.28
CA TRP A 65 -9.99 2.98 -8.43
C TRP A 65 -10.81 2.88 -7.14
N LEU A 66 -10.17 2.72 -5.97
CA LEU A 66 -10.86 2.72 -4.68
C LEU A 66 -11.53 4.08 -4.42
N SER A 67 -10.87 5.20 -4.74
CA SER A 67 -11.46 6.53 -4.63
C SER A 67 -12.68 6.69 -5.52
N ASP A 68 -12.59 6.24 -6.78
CA ASP A 68 -13.71 6.25 -7.73
C ASP A 68 -14.90 5.45 -7.17
N VAL A 69 -14.64 4.25 -6.62
CA VAL A 69 -15.67 3.38 -6.03
C VAL A 69 -16.33 4.03 -4.82
N VAL A 70 -15.55 4.64 -3.92
CA VAL A 70 -16.10 5.35 -2.76
C VAL A 70 -16.97 6.53 -3.20
N HIS A 71 -16.53 7.31 -4.19
CA HIS A 71 -17.24 8.50 -4.67
C HIS A 71 -18.58 8.18 -5.36
N ILE A 72 -18.66 7.08 -6.11
CA ILE A 72 -19.92 6.66 -6.74
C ILE A 72 -20.85 5.92 -5.77
N SER A 73 -20.35 5.54 -4.59
CA SER A 73 -21.14 4.80 -3.61
C SER A 73 -22.07 5.73 -2.82
N PRO A 74 -23.25 5.23 -2.40
CA PRO A 74 -24.12 5.98 -1.51
C PRO A 74 -23.39 6.45 -0.24
N ALA A 75 -23.65 7.68 0.17
CA ALA A 75 -23.05 8.30 1.35
C ALA A 75 -21.50 8.28 1.37
N ASN A 76 -20.85 8.24 0.20
CA ASN A 76 -19.39 8.13 0.05
C ASN A 76 -18.79 7.00 0.88
N THR A 77 -19.50 5.87 1.00
CA THR A 77 -19.05 4.72 1.80
C THR A 77 -19.31 3.43 1.05
N TYR A 78 -18.28 2.60 0.94
CA TYR A 78 -18.31 1.32 0.24
C TYR A 78 -17.79 0.19 1.13
N VAL A 79 -18.49 -0.94 1.11
CA VAL A 79 -18.11 -2.15 1.85
C VAL A 79 -17.48 -3.15 0.89
N PHE A 80 -16.16 -3.29 0.99
CA PHE A 80 -15.36 -4.17 0.17
C PHE A 80 -15.14 -5.52 0.85
N HIS A 81 -15.55 -6.59 0.18
CA HIS A 81 -15.35 -7.96 0.65
C HIS A 81 -14.15 -8.59 -0.06
N ARG A 82 -13.25 -9.20 0.71
CA ARG A 82 -12.07 -9.91 0.23
C ARG A 82 -11.80 -11.14 1.07
N LEU A 83 -11.93 -12.32 0.47
CA LEU A 83 -11.57 -13.61 1.07
C LEU A 83 -12.16 -13.80 2.48
N GLY A 84 -13.46 -13.54 2.64
CA GLY A 84 -14.16 -13.64 3.93
C GLY A 84 -13.92 -12.48 4.90
N GLN A 85 -13.08 -11.48 4.55
CA GLN A 85 -12.91 -10.27 5.34
C GLN A 85 -13.67 -9.09 4.73
N GLN A 86 -14.16 -8.21 5.60
CA GLN A 86 -14.88 -7.01 5.23
C GLN A 86 -14.03 -5.76 5.53
N PHE A 87 -13.88 -4.89 4.53
CA PHE A 87 -13.18 -3.63 4.62
C PHE A 87 -14.15 -2.49 4.32
N VAL A 88 -14.30 -1.56 5.25
CA VAL A 88 -15.12 -0.36 5.04
C VAL A 88 -14.23 0.76 4.51
N LEU A 89 -14.58 1.27 3.34
CA LEU A 89 -13.90 2.39 2.70
C LEU A 89 -14.86 3.57 2.76
N THR A 90 -14.45 4.68 3.35
CA THR A 90 -15.32 5.85 3.52
C THR A 90 -14.58 7.14 3.22
N GLY A 91 -15.24 8.00 2.46
CA GLY A 91 -14.92 9.42 2.28
C GLY A 91 -15.98 10.31 2.93
N ASN A 92 -16.86 9.75 3.78
CA ASN A 92 -17.89 10.52 4.47
C ASN A 92 -17.27 11.30 5.64
N PRO A 93 -17.35 12.65 5.66
CA PRO A 93 -16.73 13.46 6.71
C PRO A 93 -17.28 13.15 8.11
N ALA A 94 -18.56 12.78 8.24
CA ALA A 94 -19.16 12.44 9.54
C ALA A 94 -18.59 11.12 10.08
N VAL A 95 -18.41 10.12 9.22
CA VAL A 95 -17.80 8.83 9.61
C VAL A 95 -16.32 9.03 9.93
N LEU A 96 -15.60 9.84 9.14
CA LEU A 96 -14.20 10.17 9.41
C LEU A 96 -14.03 10.90 10.74
N GLN A 97 -14.90 11.87 11.05
CA GLN A 97 -14.88 12.54 12.36
C GLN A 97 -15.14 11.54 13.50
N HIS A 98 -16.09 10.63 13.31
CA HIS A 98 -16.37 9.59 14.31
C HIS A 98 -15.13 8.73 14.59
N ILE A 99 -14.47 8.23 13.54
CA ILE A 99 -13.30 7.33 13.66
C ILE A 99 -12.06 8.10 14.16
N LEU A 100 -11.75 9.24 13.57
CA LEU A 100 -10.46 9.93 13.77
C LEU A 100 -10.46 10.92 14.94
N LYS A 101 -11.63 11.35 15.42
CA LYS A 101 -11.74 12.36 16.48
C LYS A 101 -12.56 11.86 17.67
N THR A 102 -13.82 11.49 17.47
CA THR A 102 -14.75 11.24 18.58
C THR A 102 -14.49 9.91 19.28
N HIS A 103 -14.23 8.84 18.53
CA HIS A 103 -14.05 7.48 19.05
C HIS A 103 -12.70 6.88 18.68
N PHE A 104 -11.67 7.71 18.52
CA PHE A 104 -10.32 7.26 18.14
C PHE A 104 -9.77 6.08 18.96
N PRO A 105 -9.90 6.03 20.30
CA PRO A 105 -9.38 4.91 21.09
C PRO A 105 -10.00 3.54 20.77
N VAL A 106 -11.20 3.53 20.18
CA VAL A 106 -11.91 2.30 19.81
C VAL A 106 -11.30 1.65 18.57
N TYR A 107 -10.77 2.45 17.65
CA TYR A 107 -10.25 1.98 16.37
C TYR A 107 -8.73 1.74 16.45
N GLN A 108 -8.35 0.49 16.63
CA GLN A 108 -6.95 0.06 16.66
C GLN A 108 -6.47 -0.40 15.28
N LYS A 109 -5.17 -0.26 14.99
CA LYS A 109 -4.56 -0.76 13.74
C LYS A 109 -4.65 -2.28 13.60
N GLY A 110 -4.72 -2.98 14.73
CA GLY A 110 -4.89 -4.43 14.81
C GLY A 110 -3.59 -5.23 14.71
N GLN A 111 -3.67 -6.49 15.07
CA GLN A 111 -2.52 -7.40 15.16
C GLN A 111 -1.84 -7.63 13.80
N ALA A 112 -2.62 -7.77 12.72
CA ALA A 112 -2.08 -8.00 11.38
C ALA A 112 -1.18 -6.86 10.89
N PHE A 113 -1.60 -5.60 11.14
CA PHE A 113 -0.79 -4.44 10.81
C PHE A 113 0.51 -4.42 11.63
N ARG A 114 0.39 -4.71 12.94
CA ARG A 114 1.55 -4.78 13.82
C ARG A 114 2.55 -5.83 13.39
N GLN A 115 2.12 -7.08 13.22
CA GLN A 115 2.99 -8.18 12.82
C GLN A 115 3.72 -7.90 11.51
N THR A 116 3.01 -7.36 10.52
CA THR A 116 3.59 -7.08 9.19
C THR A 116 4.69 -6.01 9.24
N LEU A 117 4.58 -5.03 10.15
CA LEU A 117 5.49 -3.89 10.18
C LEU A 117 6.45 -3.88 11.36
N THR A 118 6.34 -4.82 12.31
CA THR A 118 7.19 -4.84 13.51
C THR A 118 8.66 -5.03 13.15
N ASP A 119 8.99 -5.90 12.20
CA ASP A 119 10.39 -6.14 11.83
C ASP A 119 11.06 -4.90 11.21
N PHE A 120 10.27 -4.00 10.61
CA PHE A 120 10.77 -2.78 9.97
C PHE A 120 10.68 -1.54 10.86
N LEU A 121 9.55 -1.34 11.55
CA LEU A 121 9.23 -0.14 12.33
C LEU A 121 9.31 -0.37 13.85
N GLY A 122 9.55 -1.60 14.29
CA GLY A 122 9.51 -2.00 15.69
C GLY A 122 8.20 -1.62 16.36
N ASN A 123 8.31 -1.15 17.61
CA ASN A 123 7.21 -0.58 18.39
C ASN A 123 7.21 0.95 18.30
N GLY A 124 7.55 1.51 17.13
CA GLY A 124 7.54 2.95 16.90
C GLY A 124 6.14 3.56 16.79
N ILE A 125 6.09 4.88 16.67
CA ILE A 125 4.85 5.70 16.61
C ILE A 125 3.88 5.27 15.51
N PHE A 126 4.36 4.63 14.43
CA PHE A 126 3.50 4.14 13.37
C PHE A 126 2.81 2.82 13.72
N ASN A 127 3.37 2.03 14.64
CA ASN A 127 2.94 0.66 14.93
C ASN A 127 2.18 0.51 16.25
N THR A 128 2.41 1.41 17.20
CA THR A 128 1.75 1.40 18.53
C THR A 128 0.35 2.02 18.47
N ASP A 129 -0.51 1.68 19.43
CA ASP A 129 -1.84 2.31 19.62
C ASP A 129 -2.01 2.81 21.07
N GLY A 130 -3.11 3.51 21.34
CA GLY A 130 -3.48 3.96 22.68
C GLY A 130 -2.49 4.94 23.31
N ASP A 131 -2.22 4.78 24.61
CA ASP A 131 -1.38 5.70 25.38
C ASP A 131 0.08 5.70 24.94
N THR A 132 0.59 4.55 24.49
CA THR A 132 1.97 4.47 23.96
C THR A 132 2.11 5.32 22.70
N TRP A 133 1.14 5.23 21.78
CA TRP A 133 1.08 6.08 20.60
C TRP A 133 0.96 7.56 20.98
N LYS A 134 0.09 7.88 21.94
CA LYS A 134 -0.13 9.26 22.41
C LYS A 134 1.15 9.88 22.98
N PHE A 135 1.86 9.14 23.83
CA PHE A 135 3.15 9.55 24.39
C PHE A 135 4.21 9.76 23.30
N GLN A 136 4.39 8.78 22.42
CA GLN A 136 5.35 8.87 21.31
C GLN A 136 5.03 10.05 20.38
N ARG A 137 3.75 10.30 20.10
CA ARG A 137 3.29 11.45 19.31
C ARG A 137 3.59 12.76 20.01
N GLN A 138 3.36 12.86 21.31
CA GLN A 138 3.68 14.06 22.08
C GLN A 138 5.17 14.37 22.00
N VAL A 139 6.04 13.38 22.21
CA VAL A 139 7.50 13.55 22.09
C VAL A 139 7.88 13.94 20.65
N ALA A 140 7.38 13.22 19.66
CA ALA A 140 7.67 13.51 18.24
C ALA A 140 7.23 14.92 17.84
N SER A 141 6.05 15.39 18.26
CA SER A 141 5.58 16.75 17.95
C SER A 141 6.48 17.85 18.52
N HIS A 142 7.16 17.61 19.65
CA HIS A 142 8.13 18.57 20.19
C HIS A 142 9.42 18.60 19.37
N ILE A 143 9.89 17.44 18.90
CA ILE A 143 11.09 17.31 18.06
C ILE A 143 10.84 17.92 16.67
N PHE A 144 9.69 17.60 16.07
CA PHE A 144 9.26 18.07 14.75
C PHE A 144 8.47 19.39 14.82
N ASN A 145 8.91 20.33 15.66
CA ASN A 145 8.35 21.68 15.64
C ASN A 145 8.88 22.47 14.43
N THR A 146 8.15 23.51 14.04
CA THR A 146 8.45 24.31 12.83
C THR A 146 9.87 24.87 12.81
N THR A 147 10.41 25.29 13.95
CA THR A 147 11.76 25.87 14.06
C THR A 147 12.83 24.80 13.87
N SER A 148 12.71 23.67 14.58
CA SER A 148 13.65 22.55 14.46
C SER A 148 13.63 21.94 13.06
N LEU A 149 12.44 21.74 12.49
CA LEU A 149 12.27 21.20 11.14
C LEU A 149 12.90 22.12 10.09
N ARG A 150 12.68 23.44 10.20
CA ARG A 150 13.27 24.41 9.27
C ARG A 150 14.79 24.33 9.26
N LYS A 151 15.41 24.39 10.45
CA LYS A 151 16.87 24.29 10.58
C LYS A 151 17.40 22.97 10.00
N PHE A 152 16.74 21.86 10.30
CA PHE A 152 17.11 20.55 9.78
C PHE A 152 17.02 20.50 8.25
N VAL A 153 15.93 21.01 7.67
CA VAL A 153 15.75 21.05 6.20
C VAL A 153 16.79 21.94 5.55
N GLU A 154 17.06 23.13 6.10
CA GLU A 154 18.09 24.04 5.59
C GLU A 154 19.46 23.34 5.54
N GLN A 155 19.85 22.67 6.62
CA GLN A 155 21.11 21.92 6.70
C GLN A 155 21.16 20.78 5.69
N VAL A 156 20.15 19.91 5.67
CA VAL A 156 20.14 18.74 4.79
C VAL A 156 20.12 19.15 3.32
N VAL A 157 19.32 20.16 2.96
CA VAL A 157 19.24 20.62 1.58
C VAL A 157 20.56 21.23 1.14
N ASP A 158 21.20 22.06 1.97
CA ASP A 158 22.49 22.67 1.64
C ASP A 158 23.58 21.60 1.44
N THR A 159 23.71 20.67 2.38
CA THR A 159 24.67 19.56 2.30
C THR A 159 24.40 18.66 1.09
N GLU A 160 23.15 18.21 0.88
CA GLU A 160 22.83 17.31 -0.24
C GLU A 160 23.00 17.99 -1.61
N ILE A 161 22.74 19.30 -1.71
CA ILE A 161 22.94 20.04 -2.96
C ILE A 161 24.43 20.23 -3.24
N ASN A 162 25.17 20.81 -2.28
CA ASN A 162 26.55 21.23 -2.51
C ASN A 162 27.53 20.05 -2.57
N ASP A 163 27.34 19.04 -1.72
CA ASP A 163 28.32 17.96 -1.57
C ASP A 163 28.00 16.74 -2.46
N ARG A 164 26.75 16.59 -2.90
CA ARG A 164 26.31 15.40 -3.65
C ARG A 164 25.74 15.75 -5.01
N LEU A 165 24.68 16.54 -5.06
CA LEU A 165 23.97 16.80 -6.32
C LEU A 165 24.82 17.57 -7.32
N ILE A 166 25.40 18.71 -6.93
CA ILE A 166 26.21 19.55 -7.81
C ILE A 166 27.45 18.78 -8.32
N PRO A 167 28.23 18.09 -7.47
CA PRO A 167 29.37 17.29 -7.93
C PRO A 167 29.02 16.15 -8.91
N ILE A 168 27.88 15.48 -8.70
CA ILE A 168 27.42 14.44 -9.63
C ILE A 168 27.07 15.05 -10.99
N LEU A 169 26.42 16.21 -10.99
CA LEU A 169 26.04 16.91 -12.22
C LEU A 169 27.26 17.48 -12.96
N SER A 170 28.25 18.00 -12.24
CA SER A 170 29.49 18.53 -12.85
C SER A 170 30.34 17.41 -13.45
N THR A 171 30.50 16.28 -12.74
CA THR A 171 31.26 15.11 -13.23
C THR A 171 30.69 14.55 -14.52
N ARG A 172 29.35 14.51 -14.68
CA ARG A 172 28.70 14.02 -15.90
C ARG A 172 28.71 15.02 -17.06
N ARG A 173 28.94 16.31 -16.78
CA ARG A 173 28.99 17.37 -17.80
C ARG A 173 30.38 17.51 -18.42
N SER A 174 31.44 17.06 -17.76
CA SER A 174 32.78 17.04 -18.34
C SER A 174 32.82 16.11 -19.56
N PRO A 175 33.23 16.59 -20.75
CA PRO A 175 33.36 15.75 -21.93
C PRO A 175 34.36 14.63 -21.63
N LYS A 176 34.05 13.39 -22.03
CA LYS A 176 35.01 12.28 -22.04
C LYS A 176 36.27 12.80 -22.72
N GLN A 177 37.35 12.98 -21.98
CA GLN A 177 38.68 13.13 -22.56
C GLN A 177 38.99 11.80 -23.24
N SER A 178 38.77 11.77 -24.56
CA SER A 178 39.23 10.71 -25.44
C SER A 178 40.76 10.69 -25.42
N PRO A 179 41.38 9.49 -25.41
CA PRO A 179 42.84 9.33 -25.37
C PRO A 179 43.53 9.96 -26.58
#